data_AF-A0A6G0WXD1-F1
#
_entry.id   AF-A0A6G0WXD1-F1
#
_cell.length_a   1.000
_cell.length_b   1.000
_cell.length_c   1.000
_cell.angle_alpha   90.00
_cell.angle_beta   90.00
_cell.angle_gamma   90.00
#
_symmetry.space_group_name_H-M   'P 1'
#
loop_
_entity.id
_entity.type
_entity.pdbx_description
1 polymer ?
#
loop_
_entity_poly.entity_id
_entity_poly.type
_entity_poly.pdbx_seq_one_letter_code
_entity_poly.pdbx_strand_id
1 'polypeptide(L)'
;MLSRDGSPLATQLSDALTPAGGTLAAGFLLSSIRARRLKTPSPIFVALSAGCGVFRFLNYQKRNSKLAAVVASVVFYRLCSKTHRQLVLAYGCIEVILQFYWDHRFLPVVAEDLVALLTTMRAGYAYLVHADWFPPSTLKMLDFQASIPRADLIKFRSILHTCELTRCEAMHPGQACAPFLVKGTANILRRSVDIFVPLQAISIVTALISKKTVAWTKLVGQFARSAIFLTVSYMAPIASSCVFPQRNHKLVALFASTIPYAALYIEPEKRRTSLLRALACWSLLTFMSQIQEWKVWKRVSHLPWTWIATTTYAACMARILERPETQNQLMTRYLYGRRIMRQEKVTTSTRTDEMKKLSE
;
A
#
# COMPACT_ATOMS: atom_id res chain seq x y z
N MET A 1 54.72 11.11 -10.33
CA MET A 1 53.97 11.63 -9.17
C MET A 1 52.77 12.41 -9.68
N LEU A 2 51.64 11.74 -9.89
CA LEU A 2 50.35 12.36 -10.22
C LEU A 2 49.42 11.97 -9.08
N SER A 3 49.23 12.89 -8.13
CA SER A 3 48.23 12.71 -7.07
C SER A 3 46.86 12.69 -7.73
N ARG A 4 46.23 11.51 -7.72
CA ARG A 4 44.86 11.29 -8.19
C ARG A 4 43.91 11.59 -7.02
N ASP A 5 43.96 12.82 -6.51
CA ASP A 5 42.97 13.33 -5.57
C ASP A 5 41.69 13.63 -6.34
N GLY A 6 40.90 12.58 -6.59
CA GLY A 6 39.51 12.74 -6.96
C GLY A 6 38.82 13.53 -5.86
N SER A 7 38.35 14.74 -6.18
CA SER A 7 37.75 15.64 -5.20
C SER A 7 36.65 14.91 -4.41
N PRO A 8 36.56 15.08 -3.08
CA PRO A 8 35.59 14.37 -2.24
C PRO A 8 34.14 14.60 -2.70
N LEU A 9 33.89 15.71 -3.40
CA LEU A 9 32.62 16.05 -4.03
C LEU A 9 32.28 15.14 -5.23
N ALA A 10 33.26 14.78 -6.06
CA ALA A 10 33.05 13.91 -7.23
C ALA A 10 32.67 12.49 -6.80
N THR A 11 33.34 11.97 -5.77
CA THR A 11 32.97 10.69 -5.15
C THR A 11 31.58 10.74 -4.52
N GLN A 12 31.24 11.83 -3.80
CA GLN A 12 29.92 12.04 -3.21
C GLN A 12 28.78 12.09 -4.24
N LEU A 13 29.01 12.81 -5.34
CA LEU A 13 28.04 12.91 -6.43
C LEU A 13 27.85 11.57 -7.12
N SER A 14 28.93 10.84 -7.40
CA SER A 14 28.84 9.50 -8.01
C SER A 14 28.04 8.52 -7.13
N ASP A 15 28.24 8.59 -5.81
CA ASP A 15 27.52 7.76 -4.84
C ASP A 15 26.04 8.11 -4.78
N ALA A 16 25.68 9.40 -4.83
CA ALA A 16 24.29 9.87 -4.84
C ALA A 16 23.58 9.62 -6.18
N LEU A 17 24.30 9.66 -7.29
CA LEU A 17 23.79 9.38 -8.63
C LEU A 17 23.42 7.91 -8.81
N THR A 18 24.08 6.99 -8.10
CA THR A 18 23.80 5.55 -8.19
C THR A 18 22.35 5.19 -7.82
N PRO A 19 21.81 5.55 -6.64
CA PRO A 19 20.40 5.29 -6.33
C PRO A 19 19.44 6.23 -7.08
N ALA A 20 19.85 7.43 -7.48
CA ALA A 20 19.00 8.29 -8.30
C ALA A 20 18.80 7.67 -9.70
N GLY A 21 19.89 7.27 -10.35
CA GLY A 21 19.89 6.61 -11.66
C GLY A 21 19.15 5.27 -11.64
N GLY A 22 19.35 4.45 -10.61
CA GLY A 22 18.65 3.16 -10.50
C GLY A 22 17.12 3.29 -10.43
N THR A 23 16.62 4.29 -9.70
CA THR A 23 15.16 4.53 -9.60
C THR A 23 14.58 5.12 -10.88
N LEU A 24 15.31 5.98 -11.57
CA LEU A 24 14.93 6.49 -12.89
C LEU A 24 14.90 5.38 -13.94
N ALA A 25 15.93 4.53 -13.98
CA ALA A 25 16.00 3.39 -14.87
C ALA A 25 14.84 2.42 -14.65
N ALA A 26 14.53 2.08 -13.39
CA ALA A 26 13.37 1.27 -13.04
C ALA A 26 12.06 1.93 -13.49
N GLY A 27 11.91 3.24 -13.26
CA GLY A 27 10.74 4.00 -13.70
C GLY A 27 10.57 4.01 -15.22
N PHE A 28 11.65 4.14 -15.97
CA PHE A 28 11.68 4.11 -17.43
C PHE A 28 11.34 2.73 -17.99
N LEU A 29 11.91 1.67 -17.41
CA LEU A 29 11.61 0.29 -17.80
C LEU A 29 10.12 -0.02 -17.57
N LEU A 30 9.60 0.31 -16.39
CA LEU A 30 8.20 0.04 -16.04
C LEU A 30 7.22 0.85 -16.90
N SER A 31 7.49 2.13 -17.14
CA SER A 31 6.65 2.97 -18.01
C SER A 31 6.66 2.46 -19.45
N SER A 32 7.83 2.01 -19.94
CA SER A 32 8.00 1.56 -21.31
C SER A 32 7.36 0.19 -21.56
N ILE A 33 7.54 -0.76 -20.64
CA ILE A 33 6.88 -2.08 -20.69
C ILE A 33 5.37 -1.90 -20.69
N ARG A 34 4.84 -1.08 -19.76
CA ARG A 34 3.40 -0.84 -19.64
C ARG A 34 2.81 -0.17 -20.89
N ALA A 35 3.57 0.74 -21.51
CA ALA A 35 3.14 1.44 -22.71
C ALA A 35 3.41 0.65 -24.01
N ARG A 36 4.14 -0.47 -23.92
CA ARG A 36 4.71 -1.23 -25.05
C ARG A 36 5.49 -0.35 -26.05
N ARG A 37 6.03 0.77 -25.55
CA ARG A 37 6.80 1.76 -26.31
C ARG A 37 7.67 2.55 -25.35
N LEU A 38 8.78 3.11 -25.84
CA LEU A 38 9.66 3.95 -25.04
C LEU A 38 8.85 5.12 -24.45
N LYS A 39 8.88 5.24 -23.13
CA LYS A 39 8.11 6.25 -22.41
C LYS A 39 8.91 6.80 -21.24
N THR A 40 8.86 8.11 -21.06
CA THR A 40 9.48 8.80 -19.92
C THR A 40 9.03 8.21 -18.57
N PRO A 41 9.91 8.21 -17.56
CA PRO A 41 9.57 7.71 -16.24
C PRO A 41 8.42 8.52 -15.65
N SER A 42 7.52 7.85 -14.91
CA SER A 42 6.40 8.55 -14.29
C SER A 42 6.88 9.54 -13.21
N PRO A 43 6.11 10.60 -12.90
CA PRO A 43 6.52 11.63 -11.94
C PRO A 43 6.90 11.11 -10.55
N ILE A 44 6.29 10.00 -10.09
CA ILE A 44 6.65 9.40 -8.80
C ILE A 44 8.06 8.80 -8.79
N PHE A 45 8.53 8.23 -9.91
CA PHE A 45 9.90 7.71 -10.02
C PHE A 45 10.92 8.84 -10.10
N VAL A 46 10.58 9.96 -10.73
CA VAL A 46 11.41 11.17 -10.74
C VAL A 46 11.49 11.80 -9.35
N ALA A 47 10.37 11.87 -8.62
CA ALA A 47 10.35 12.33 -7.25
C ALA A 47 11.17 11.40 -6.34
N LEU A 48 11.03 10.08 -6.52
CA LEU A 48 11.78 9.05 -5.77
C LEU A 48 13.28 9.16 -6.05
N SER A 49 13.68 9.35 -7.30
CA SER A 49 15.09 9.51 -7.65
C SER A 49 15.72 10.73 -7.01
N ALA A 50 15.01 11.86 -7.04
CA ALA A 50 15.45 13.08 -6.38
C ALA A 50 15.56 12.88 -4.86
N GLY A 51 14.55 12.27 -4.23
CA GLY A 51 14.57 11.95 -2.81
C GLY A 51 15.72 11.03 -2.40
N CYS A 52 15.92 9.92 -3.11
CA CYS A 52 17.00 8.97 -2.84
C CYS A 52 18.39 9.60 -3.05
N GLY A 53 18.57 10.41 -4.09
CA GLY A 53 19.82 11.14 -4.35
C GLY A 53 20.14 12.14 -3.24
N VAL A 54 19.16 12.98 -2.85
CA VAL A 54 19.30 13.95 -1.76
C VAL A 54 19.60 13.25 -0.43
N PHE A 55 18.90 12.15 -0.14
CA PHE A 55 19.12 11.37 1.07
C PHE A 55 20.57 10.89 1.15
N ARG A 56 21.06 10.25 0.07
CA ARG A 56 22.41 9.66 0.08
C ARG A 56 23.50 10.72 0.10
N PHE A 57 23.31 11.83 -0.62
CA PHE A 57 24.22 12.97 -0.60
C PHE A 57 24.36 13.55 0.81
N LEU A 58 23.24 13.85 1.48
CA LEU A 58 23.25 14.43 2.83
C LEU A 58 23.70 13.44 3.91
N ASN A 59 23.34 12.17 3.78
CA ASN A 59 23.76 11.13 4.72
C ASN A 59 25.27 10.88 4.63
N TYR A 60 25.86 10.98 3.43
CA TYR A 60 27.31 10.93 3.25
C TYR A 60 27.99 12.16 3.88
N GLN A 61 27.47 13.36 3.62
CA GLN A 61 28.09 14.63 4.05
C GLN A 61 28.03 14.86 5.56
N LYS A 62 26.86 14.64 6.19
CA LYS A 62 26.62 15.03 7.59
C LYS A 62 26.57 13.85 8.56
N ARG A 63 26.63 12.59 8.07
CA ARG A 63 26.38 11.35 8.84
C ARG A 63 25.11 11.42 9.73
N ASN A 64 24.15 12.27 9.39
CA ASN A 64 22.91 12.46 10.12
C ASN A 64 21.74 11.96 9.27
N SER A 65 21.41 10.68 9.45
CA SER A 65 20.36 9.99 8.69
C SER A 65 18.97 10.59 8.94
N LYS A 66 18.71 11.13 10.15
CA LYS A 66 17.45 11.78 10.49
C LYS A 66 17.24 13.07 9.70
N LEU A 67 18.25 13.95 9.67
CA LEU A 67 18.19 15.18 8.88
C LEU A 67 18.09 14.85 7.38
N ALA A 68 18.90 13.90 6.90
CA ALA A 68 18.85 13.46 5.51
C ALA A 68 17.46 12.90 5.13
N ALA A 69 16.83 12.12 6.01
CA ALA A 69 15.47 11.60 5.84
C ALA A 69 14.44 12.73 5.74
N VAL A 70 14.49 13.72 6.63
CA VAL A 70 13.57 14.86 6.63
C VAL A 70 13.71 15.68 5.34
N VAL A 71 14.93 16.06 4.96
CA VAL A 71 15.13 16.88 3.76
C VAL A 71 14.76 16.10 2.49
N ALA A 72 15.17 14.84 2.37
CA ALA A 72 14.83 13.98 1.24
C ALA A 72 13.33 13.74 1.10
N SER A 73 12.63 13.53 2.23
CA SER A 73 11.17 13.32 2.23
C SER A 73 10.41 14.58 1.86
N VAL A 74 10.86 15.77 2.28
CA VAL A 74 10.29 17.06 1.81
C VAL A 74 10.45 17.19 0.30
N VAL A 75 11.65 16.96 -0.24
CA VAL A 75 11.92 17.02 -1.69
C VAL A 75 11.04 16.02 -2.45
N PHE A 76 11.04 14.75 -2.04
CA PHE A 76 10.20 13.70 -2.62
C PHE A 76 8.71 14.08 -2.61
N TYR A 77 8.20 14.53 -1.46
CA TYR A 77 6.78 14.83 -1.30
C TYR A 77 6.35 16.02 -2.13
N ARG A 78 7.18 17.07 -2.21
CA ARG A 78 6.92 18.27 -3.00
C ARG A 78 7.01 18.00 -4.51
N LEU A 79 7.85 17.07 -4.96
CA LEU A 79 7.92 16.66 -6.36
C LEU A 79 6.81 15.68 -6.77
N CYS A 80 6.22 14.94 -5.83
CA CYS A 80 5.09 14.06 -6.11
C CYS A 80 3.85 14.84 -6.59
N SER A 81 3.05 14.22 -7.48
CA SER A 81 1.74 14.78 -7.86
C SER A 81 0.75 14.71 -6.69
N LYS A 82 -0.31 15.54 -6.72
CA LYS A 82 -1.32 15.64 -5.65
C LYS A 82 -1.90 14.27 -5.25
N THR A 83 -2.20 13.42 -6.23
CA THR A 83 -2.72 12.06 -6.03
C THR A 83 -1.72 11.17 -5.28
N HIS A 84 -0.44 11.19 -5.68
CA HIS A 84 0.58 10.35 -5.06
C HIS A 84 0.94 10.84 -3.65
N ARG A 85 0.92 12.16 -3.41
CA ARG A 85 1.16 12.75 -2.08
C ARG A 85 0.23 12.15 -1.03
N GLN A 86 -1.07 12.10 -1.30
CA GLN A 86 -2.03 11.56 -0.34
C GLN A 86 -1.81 10.06 -0.06
N LEU A 87 -1.50 9.27 -1.10
CA LEU A 87 -1.24 7.84 -0.96
C LEU A 87 0.02 7.58 -0.11
N VAL A 88 1.11 8.29 -0.41
CA VAL A 88 2.40 8.08 0.26
C VAL A 88 2.38 8.64 1.69
N LEU A 89 1.62 9.72 1.93
CA LEU A 89 1.32 10.17 3.30
C LEU A 89 0.57 9.10 4.09
N ALA A 90 -0.51 8.54 3.54
CA ALA A 90 -1.28 7.50 4.21
C ALA A 90 -0.40 6.28 4.55
N TYR A 91 0.44 5.86 3.60
CA TYR A 91 1.40 4.79 3.82
C TYR A 91 2.39 5.12 4.95
N GLY A 92 2.99 6.32 4.93
CA GLY A 92 3.91 6.77 5.97
C GLY A 92 3.28 6.76 7.35
N CYS A 93 2.05 7.29 7.49
CA CYS A 93 1.32 7.29 8.75
C CYS A 93 1.03 5.86 9.25
N ILE A 94 0.57 4.96 8.37
CA ILE A 94 0.26 3.58 8.75
C ILE A 94 1.53 2.84 9.19
N GLU A 95 2.66 2.99 8.49
CA GLU A 95 3.91 2.33 8.92
C GLU A 95 4.40 2.85 10.27
N VAL A 96 4.27 4.15 10.56
CA VAL A 96 4.60 4.70 11.89
C VAL A 96 3.66 4.17 12.97
N ILE A 97 2.34 4.15 12.71
CA ILE A 97 1.35 3.61 13.65
C ILE A 97 1.65 2.13 13.92
N LEU A 98 1.98 1.36 12.88
CA LEU A 98 2.37 -0.04 13.04
C LEU A 98 3.64 -0.17 13.87
N GLN A 99 4.70 0.59 13.57
CA GLN A 99 5.93 0.56 14.37
C GLN A 99 5.67 0.89 15.84
N PHE A 100 4.86 1.91 16.11
CA PHE A 100 4.43 2.27 17.46
C PHE A 100 3.63 1.15 18.12
N TYR A 101 2.71 0.52 17.37
CA TYR A 101 1.93 -0.60 17.85
C TYR A 101 2.80 -1.81 18.20
N TRP A 102 3.79 -2.15 17.37
CA TRP A 102 4.71 -3.25 17.62
C TRP A 102 5.58 -3.02 18.86
N ASP A 103 5.91 -1.76 19.19
CA ASP A 103 6.69 -1.41 20.38
C ASP A 103 5.89 -1.52 21.68
N HIS A 104 4.58 -1.24 21.65
CA HIS A 104 3.76 -1.11 22.86
C HIS A 104 2.71 -2.21 23.04
N ARG A 105 2.34 -2.92 21.95
CA ARG A 105 1.34 -4.01 21.85
C ARG A 105 0.26 -3.97 22.94
N PHE A 106 -0.53 -2.89 22.91
CA PHE A 106 -1.44 -2.53 23.99
C PHE A 106 -2.89 -2.99 23.77
N LEU A 107 -3.23 -3.57 22.60
CA LEU A 107 -4.59 -4.00 22.29
C LEU A 107 -4.77 -5.51 22.47
N PRO A 108 -5.92 -5.96 23.00
CA PRO A 108 -6.29 -7.38 22.96
C PRO A 108 -6.62 -7.81 21.52
N VAL A 109 -6.47 -9.11 21.23
CA VAL A 109 -6.69 -9.69 19.89
C VAL A 109 -8.06 -9.34 19.32
N VAL A 110 -9.12 -9.36 20.15
CA VAL A 110 -10.48 -9.00 19.72
C VAL A 110 -10.56 -7.54 19.22
N ALA A 111 -9.80 -6.63 19.85
CA ALA A 111 -9.74 -5.25 19.40
C ALA A 111 -8.91 -5.11 18.10
N GLU A 112 -7.85 -5.90 17.92
CA GLU A 112 -7.10 -5.94 16.64
C GLU A 112 -8.02 -6.37 15.48
N ASP A 113 -8.81 -7.44 15.68
CA ASP A 113 -9.76 -7.94 14.70
C ASP A 113 -10.89 -6.95 14.40
N LEU A 114 -11.39 -6.24 15.43
CA LEU A 114 -12.38 -5.19 15.25
C LEU A 114 -11.81 -4.02 14.43
N VAL A 115 -10.58 -3.59 14.69
CA VAL A 115 -9.92 -2.55 13.89
C VAL A 115 -9.72 -3.00 12.44
N ALA A 116 -9.32 -4.25 12.22
CA ALA A 116 -9.16 -4.83 10.89
C ALA A 116 -10.50 -4.91 10.12
N LEU A 117 -11.59 -5.27 10.82
CA LEU A 117 -12.94 -5.24 10.27
C LEU A 117 -13.36 -3.81 9.91
N LEU A 118 -13.24 -2.86 10.84
CA LEU A 118 -13.67 -1.47 10.63
C LEU A 118 -12.90 -0.77 9.51
N THR A 119 -11.59 -1.01 9.40
CA THR A 119 -10.77 -0.47 8.30
C THR A 119 -11.19 -1.03 6.95
N THR A 120 -11.43 -2.33 6.87
CA THR A 120 -11.93 -3.01 5.65
C THR A 120 -13.31 -2.50 5.27
N MET A 121 -14.24 -2.45 6.23
CA MET A 121 -15.60 -1.93 6.05
C MET A 121 -15.59 -0.48 5.57
N ARG A 122 -14.75 0.38 6.16
CA ARG A 122 -14.63 1.79 5.76
C ARG A 122 -14.15 1.91 4.32
N ALA A 123 -13.12 1.15 3.94
CA ALA A 123 -12.61 1.19 2.57
C ALA A 123 -13.67 0.73 1.56
N GLY A 124 -14.36 -0.38 1.83
CA GLY A 124 -15.43 -0.89 0.97
C GLY A 124 -16.65 0.04 0.91
N TYR A 125 -17.09 0.57 2.06
CA TYR A 125 -18.22 1.48 2.12
C TYR A 125 -17.92 2.80 1.40
N ALA A 126 -16.75 3.39 1.62
CA ALA A 126 -16.33 4.58 0.90
C ALA A 126 -16.24 4.32 -0.61
N TYR A 127 -15.77 3.15 -1.05
CA TYR A 127 -15.71 2.81 -2.48
C TYR A 127 -17.09 2.80 -3.15
N LEU A 128 -18.14 2.45 -2.40
CA LEU A 128 -19.52 2.42 -2.90
C LEU A 128 -20.23 3.78 -2.75
N VAL A 129 -20.15 4.40 -1.58
CA VAL A 129 -20.98 5.56 -1.22
C VAL A 129 -20.26 6.89 -1.43
N HIS A 130 -18.93 6.91 -1.27
CA HIS A 130 -18.08 8.11 -1.34
C HIS A 130 -16.87 7.87 -2.24
N ALA A 131 -17.12 7.40 -3.46
CA ALA A 131 -16.08 7.03 -4.42
C ALA A 131 -15.17 8.22 -4.80
N ASP A 132 -15.67 9.43 -4.65
CA ASP A 132 -14.99 10.71 -4.80
C ASP A 132 -13.85 10.92 -3.80
N TRP A 133 -13.90 10.27 -2.63
CA TRP A 133 -12.80 10.30 -1.65
C TRP A 133 -11.56 9.51 -2.08
N PHE A 134 -11.71 8.63 -3.08
CA PHE A 134 -10.59 7.87 -3.64
C PHE A 134 -9.90 8.63 -4.77
N PRO A 135 -8.57 8.51 -4.89
CA PRO A 135 -7.88 9.01 -6.06
C PRO A 135 -8.35 8.28 -7.34
N PRO A 136 -8.43 8.97 -8.49
CA PRO A 136 -8.96 8.41 -9.72
C PRO A 136 -8.27 7.11 -10.17
N SER A 137 -6.98 6.97 -9.91
CA SER A 137 -6.21 5.76 -10.23
C SER A 137 -6.62 4.56 -9.38
N THR A 138 -6.86 4.78 -8.08
CA THR A 138 -7.30 3.73 -7.15
C THR A 138 -8.73 3.32 -7.46
N LEU A 139 -9.61 4.30 -7.71
CA LEU A 139 -10.98 4.02 -8.10
C LEU A 139 -11.04 3.23 -9.42
N LYS A 140 -10.26 3.63 -10.43
CA LYS A 140 -10.18 2.89 -11.71
C LYS A 140 -9.72 1.45 -11.52
N MET A 141 -8.78 1.20 -10.60
CA MET A 141 -8.33 -0.15 -10.27
C MET A 141 -9.44 -0.97 -9.62
N LEU A 142 -10.15 -0.42 -8.63
CA LEU A 142 -11.25 -1.09 -7.93
C LEU A 142 -12.44 -1.35 -8.87
N ASP A 143 -12.80 -0.38 -9.71
CA ASP A 143 -13.83 -0.52 -10.76
C ASP A 143 -13.46 -1.64 -11.75
N PHE A 144 -12.18 -1.68 -12.14
CA PHE A 144 -11.66 -2.75 -12.98
C PHE A 144 -11.66 -4.11 -12.27
N GLN A 145 -11.69 -4.19 -10.94
CA GLN A 145 -11.79 -5.48 -10.26
C GLN A 145 -13.24 -5.93 -10.09
N ALA A 146 -14.21 -5.01 -9.99
CA ALA A 146 -15.62 -5.32 -9.83
C ALA A 146 -16.27 -6.04 -11.03
N SER A 147 -15.65 -6.04 -12.21
CA SER A 147 -16.17 -6.70 -13.43
C SER A 147 -17.56 -6.24 -13.88
N ILE A 148 -17.96 -5.03 -13.48
CA ILE A 148 -19.17 -4.35 -13.94
C ILE A 148 -18.74 -3.20 -14.87
N PRO A 149 -19.49 -2.90 -15.95
CA PRO A 149 -19.22 -1.74 -16.79
C PRO A 149 -19.19 -0.44 -15.97
N ARG A 150 -18.29 0.48 -16.34
CA ARG A 150 -18.08 1.71 -15.57
C ARG A 150 -19.34 2.60 -15.50
N ALA A 151 -20.10 2.65 -16.59
CA ALA A 151 -21.35 3.41 -16.63
C ALA A 151 -22.36 2.88 -15.60
N ASP A 152 -22.50 1.56 -15.51
CA ASP A 152 -23.42 0.90 -14.60
C ASP A 152 -22.95 1.03 -13.14
N LEU A 153 -21.64 0.97 -12.89
CA LEU A 153 -21.07 1.28 -11.56
C LEU A 153 -21.36 2.73 -11.12
N ILE A 154 -21.24 3.70 -12.02
CA ILE A 154 -21.54 5.10 -11.70
C ILE A 154 -23.02 5.25 -11.35
N LYS A 155 -23.91 4.67 -12.15
CA LYS A 155 -25.36 4.64 -11.89
C LYS A 155 -25.67 3.95 -10.56
N PHE A 156 -25.06 2.80 -10.30
CA PHE A 156 -25.23 2.06 -9.05
C PHE A 156 -24.87 2.93 -7.85
N ARG A 157 -23.73 3.63 -7.89
CA ARG A 157 -23.31 4.53 -6.81
C ARG A 157 -24.25 5.72 -6.62
N SER A 158 -24.80 6.30 -7.69
CA SER A 158 -25.77 7.40 -7.56
C SER A 158 -27.08 6.91 -6.92
N ILE A 159 -27.53 5.72 -7.29
CA ILE A 159 -28.77 5.10 -6.77
C ILE A 159 -28.67 4.79 -5.27
N LEU A 160 -27.48 4.52 -4.73
CA LEU A 160 -27.27 4.37 -3.29
C LEU A 160 -27.66 5.65 -2.50
N HIS A 161 -27.76 6.80 -3.16
CA HIS A 161 -28.16 8.08 -2.57
C HIS A 161 -29.59 8.51 -2.92
N THR A 162 -30.07 8.22 -4.14
CA THR A 162 -31.37 8.71 -4.62
C THR A 162 -32.51 7.69 -4.47
N CYS A 163 -32.22 6.39 -4.34
CA CYS A 163 -33.21 5.31 -4.25
C CYS A 163 -34.21 5.25 -5.43
N GLU A 164 -33.88 5.84 -6.58
CA GLU A 164 -34.80 5.95 -7.74
C GLU A 164 -34.97 4.63 -8.50
N LEU A 165 -33.99 3.74 -8.42
CA LEU A 165 -33.94 2.46 -9.13
C LEU A 165 -33.54 1.34 -8.16
N THR A 166 -33.83 0.10 -8.54
CA THR A 166 -33.34 -1.06 -7.77
C THR A 166 -31.85 -1.25 -7.99
N ARG A 167 -31.15 -1.86 -7.02
CA ARG A 167 -29.71 -2.14 -7.14
C ARG A 167 -29.41 -3.08 -8.31
N CYS A 168 -30.28 -4.05 -8.55
CA CYS A 168 -30.15 -5.01 -9.64
C CYS A 168 -30.24 -4.34 -11.00
N GLU A 169 -31.26 -3.50 -11.21
CA GLU A 169 -31.43 -2.77 -12.47
C GLU A 169 -30.24 -1.83 -12.77
N ALA A 170 -29.63 -1.27 -11.71
CA ALA A 170 -28.43 -0.45 -11.84
C ALA A 170 -27.19 -1.23 -12.27
N MET A 171 -26.98 -2.44 -11.72
CA MET A 171 -25.76 -3.23 -11.93
C MET A 171 -25.82 -4.08 -13.20
N HIS A 172 -27.01 -4.55 -13.58
CA HIS A 172 -27.21 -5.47 -14.70
C HIS A 172 -28.56 -5.22 -15.40
N PRO A 173 -28.72 -4.07 -16.07
CA PRO A 173 -29.99 -3.66 -16.68
C PRO A 173 -30.46 -4.70 -17.70
N GLY A 174 -31.73 -5.11 -17.59
CA GLY A 174 -32.35 -6.10 -18.49
C GLY A 174 -31.75 -7.52 -18.42
N GLN A 175 -30.96 -7.85 -17.39
CA GLN A 175 -30.38 -9.19 -17.19
C GLN A 175 -30.85 -9.80 -15.87
N ALA A 176 -31.08 -11.11 -15.86
CA ALA A 176 -31.34 -11.85 -14.63
C ALA A 176 -30.08 -11.95 -13.76
N CYS A 177 -30.26 -12.01 -12.43
CA CYS A 177 -29.13 -12.03 -11.48
C CYS A 177 -28.20 -13.23 -11.69
N ALA A 178 -28.74 -14.43 -11.88
CA ALA A 178 -27.96 -15.65 -12.00
C ALA A 178 -26.94 -15.63 -13.17
N PRO A 179 -27.33 -15.38 -14.44
CA PRO A 179 -26.36 -15.33 -15.54
C PRO A 179 -25.35 -14.18 -15.39
N PHE A 180 -25.77 -13.04 -14.82
CA PHE A 180 -24.86 -11.94 -14.49
C PHE A 180 -23.78 -12.37 -13.48
N LEU A 181 -24.18 -13.03 -12.39
CA LEU A 181 -23.24 -13.51 -11.36
C LEU A 181 -22.28 -14.57 -11.91
N VAL A 182 -22.76 -15.51 -12.73
CA VAL A 182 -21.92 -16.53 -13.37
C VAL A 182 -20.88 -15.88 -14.29
N LYS A 183 -21.32 -14.95 -15.16
CA LYS A 183 -20.42 -14.22 -16.06
C LYS A 183 -19.42 -13.35 -15.30
N GLY A 184 -19.86 -12.66 -14.26
CA GLY A 184 -19.01 -11.84 -13.38
C GLY A 184 -17.94 -12.68 -12.69
N THR A 185 -18.32 -13.83 -12.16
CA THR A 185 -17.41 -14.79 -11.51
C THR A 185 -16.34 -15.29 -12.49
N ALA A 186 -16.73 -15.69 -13.70
CA ALA A 186 -15.79 -16.14 -14.73
C ALA A 186 -14.80 -15.03 -15.13
N ASN A 187 -15.29 -13.80 -15.29
CA ASN A 187 -14.44 -12.65 -15.61
C ASN A 187 -13.45 -12.30 -14.50
N ILE A 188 -13.87 -12.35 -13.23
CA ILE A 188 -12.98 -12.08 -12.10
C ILE A 188 -11.94 -13.19 -11.96
N LEU A 189 -12.31 -14.45 -12.18
CA LEU A 189 -11.35 -15.54 -12.18
C LEU A 189 -10.28 -15.33 -13.27
N ARG A 190 -10.69 -14.97 -14.48
CA ARG A 190 -9.75 -14.62 -15.57
C ARG A 190 -8.84 -13.46 -15.18
N ARG A 191 -9.38 -12.39 -14.60
CA ARG A 191 -8.58 -11.24 -14.12
C ARG A 191 -7.63 -11.61 -12.97
N SER A 192 -8.03 -12.55 -12.12
CA SER A 192 -7.18 -13.08 -11.05
C SER A 192 -5.96 -13.77 -11.63
N VAL A 193 -6.14 -14.55 -12.71
CA VAL A 193 -5.03 -15.18 -13.46
C VAL A 193 -4.11 -14.09 -14.01
N ASP A 194 -4.65 -13.08 -14.69
CA ASP A 194 -3.86 -11.99 -15.28
C ASP A 194 -3.04 -11.19 -14.25
N ILE A 195 -3.51 -11.10 -13.00
CA ILE A 195 -2.83 -10.40 -11.90
C ILE A 195 -1.80 -11.31 -11.21
N PHE A 196 -2.18 -12.54 -10.86
CA PHE A 196 -1.35 -13.40 -10.01
C PHE A 196 -0.30 -14.17 -10.79
N VAL A 197 -0.50 -14.51 -12.06
CA VAL A 197 0.52 -15.21 -12.85
C VAL A 197 1.81 -14.40 -12.97
N PRO A 198 1.81 -13.10 -13.32
CA PRO A 198 3.02 -12.29 -13.35
C PRO A 198 3.70 -12.18 -11.97
N LEU A 199 2.93 -12.06 -10.89
CA LEU A 199 3.46 -11.98 -9.54
C LEU A 199 4.16 -13.30 -9.13
N GLN A 200 3.57 -14.44 -9.47
CA GLN A 200 4.18 -15.74 -9.22
C GLN A 200 5.43 -15.95 -10.09
N ALA A 201 5.42 -15.51 -11.34
CA ALA A 201 6.59 -15.55 -12.21
C ALA A 201 7.76 -14.76 -11.60
N ILE A 202 7.51 -13.55 -11.07
CA ILE A 202 8.54 -12.76 -10.37
C ILE A 202 9.04 -13.50 -9.12
N SER A 203 8.15 -14.12 -8.35
CA SER A 203 8.53 -14.90 -7.17
C SER A 203 9.44 -16.08 -7.52
N ILE A 204 9.11 -16.82 -8.59
CA ILE A 204 9.92 -17.93 -9.13
C ILE A 204 11.28 -17.43 -9.59
N VAL A 205 11.33 -16.38 -10.40
CA VAL A 205 12.59 -15.78 -10.86
C VAL A 205 13.47 -15.35 -9.69
N THR A 206 12.88 -14.72 -8.66
CA THR A 206 13.61 -14.30 -7.46
C THR A 206 14.16 -15.50 -6.68
N ALA A 207 13.39 -16.59 -6.59
CA ALA A 207 13.84 -17.84 -5.95
C ALA A 207 14.99 -18.49 -6.72
N LEU A 208 14.90 -18.53 -8.06
CA LEU A 208 15.95 -19.05 -8.94
C LEU A 208 17.26 -18.25 -8.81
N ILE A 209 17.17 -16.91 -8.85
CA ILE A 209 18.33 -16.03 -8.62
C ILE A 209 18.94 -16.28 -7.23
N SER A 210 18.09 -16.51 -6.23
CA SER A 210 18.52 -16.79 -4.85
C SER A 210 18.96 -18.24 -4.61
N LYS A 211 19.03 -19.09 -5.66
CA LYS A 211 19.33 -20.52 -5.58
C LYS A 211 18.47 -21.28 -4.56
N LYS A 212 17.21 -20.89 -4.40
CA LYS A 212 16.23 -21.53 -3.51
C LYS A 212 15.37 -22.51 -4.29
N THR A 213 15.04 -23.64 -3.65
CA THR A 213 14.12 -24.65 -4.21
C THR A 213 12.69 -24.09 -4.29
N VAL A 214 12.03 -24.30 -5.42
CA VAL A 214 10.64 -23.86 -5.65
C VAL A 214 9.69 -25.01 -5.30
N ALA A 215 8.87 -24.80 -4.26
CA ALA A 215 7.83 -25.75 -3.89
C ALA A 215 6.55 -25.51 -4.71
N TRP A 216 6.41 -26.21 -5.84
CA TRP A 216 5.32 -26.02 -6.80
C TRP A 216 3.91 -26.21 -6.21
N THR A 217 3.72 -27.25 -5.39
CA THR A 217 2.42 -27.53 -4.74
C THR A 217 1.95 -26.37 -3.85
N LYS A 218 2.89 -25.79 -3.10
CA LYS A 218 2.64 -24.61 -2.26
C LYS A 218 2.32 -23.38 -3.10
N LEU A 219 3.02 -23.20 -4.22
CA LEU A 219 2.82 -22.07 -5.13
C LEU A 219 1.44 -22.11 -5.80
N VAL A 220 1.04 -23.29 -6.30
CA VAL A 220 -0.30 -23.52 -6.88
C VAL A 220 -1.38 -23.34 -5.82
N GLY A 221 -1.19 -23.90 -4.62
CA GLY A 221 -2.15 -23.73 -3.51
C GLY A 221 -2.33 -22.27 -3.09
N GLN A 222 -1.23 -21.50 -3.03
CA GLN A 222 -1.29 -20.06 -2.75
C GLN A 222 -1.99 -19.29 -3.88
N PHE A 223 -1.69 -19.60 -5.14
CA PHE A 223 -2.37 -19.01 -6.29
C PHE A 223 -3.88 -19.27 -6.23
N ALA A 224 -4.31 -20.51 -6.00
CA ALA A 224 -5.71 -20.88 -5.90
C ALA A 224 -6.43 -20.13 -4.77
N ARG A 225 -5.84 -20.10 -3.56
CA ARG A 225 -6.40 -19.34 -2.43
C ARG A 225 -6.56 -17.86 -2.75
N SER A 226 -5.57 -17.26 -3.42
CA SER A 226 -5.60 -15.86 -3.80
C SER A 226 -6.63 -15.55 -4.90
N ALA A 227 -6.83 -16.46 -5.85
CA ALA A 227 -7.88 -16.34 -6.85
C ALA A 227 -9.27 -16.46 -6.21
N ILE A 228 -9.46 -17.43 -5.30
CA ILE A 228 -10.71 -17.59 -4.54
C ILE A 228 -10.97 -16.34 -3.70
N PHE A 229 -9.96 -15.84 -2.98
CA PHE A 229 -10.08 -14.61 -2.20
C PHE A 229 -10.57 -13.44 -3.04
N LEU A 230 -9.95 -13.20 -4.21
CA LEU A 230 -10.34 -12.08 -5.06
C LEU A 230 -11.76 -12.27 -5.59
N THR A 231 -12.11 -13.48 -6.02
CA THR A 231 -13.47 -13.80 -6.48
C THR A 231 -14.50 -13.58 -5.38
N VAL A 232 -14.29 -14.12 -4.18
CA VAL A 232 -15.23 -13.95 -3.05
C VAL A 232 -15.33 -12.48 -2.64
N SER A 233 -14.20 -11.76 -2.57
CA SER A 233 -14.18 -10.35 -2.13
C SER A 233 -14.95 -9.41 -3.05
N TYR A 234 -15.11 -9.73 -4.33
CA TYR A 234 -15.87 -8.92 -5.28
C TYR A 234 -17.25 -9.49 -5.57
N MET A 235 -17.37 -10.80 -5.80
CA MET A 235 -18.64 -11.40 -6.18
C MET A 235 -19.60 -11.62 -5.01
N ALA A 236 -19.13 -11.98 -3.82
CA ALA A 236 -20.04 -12.20 -2.71
C ALA A 236 -20.76 -10.91 -2.27
N PRO A 237 -20.11 -9.71 -2.22
CA PRO A 237 -20.82 -8.44 -2.08
C PRO A 237 -21.90 -8.20 -3.14
N ILE A 238 -21.57 -8.43 -4.42
CA ILE A 238 -22.50 -8.23 -5.54
C ILE A 238 -23.69 -9.18 -5.43
N ALA A 239 -23.42 -10.47 -5.21
CA ALA A 239 -24.46 -11.49 -5.01
C ALA A 239 -25.35 -11.16 -3.82
N SER A 240 -24.77 -10.72 -2.70
CA SER A 240 -25.54 -10.31 -1.53
C SER A 240 -26.48 -9.14 -1.85
N SER A 241 -26.03 -8.16 -2.64
CA SER A 241 -26.84 -7.01 -3.06
C SER A 241 -28.07 -7.41 -3.88
N CYS A 242 -27.96 -8.49 -4.67
CA CYS A 242 -29.05 -9.07 -5.45
C CYS A 242 -30.06 -9.85 -4.59
N VAL A 243 -29.58 -10.52 -3.53
CA VAL A 243 -30.43 -11.33 -2.62
C VAL A 243 -31.15 -10.48 -1.58
N PHE A 244 -30.49 -9.45 -1.05
CA PHE A 244 -31.08 -8.60 -0.02
C PHE A 244 -32.27 -7.78 -0.55
N PRO A 245 -33.25 -7.46 0.32
CA PRO A 245 -34.36 -6.59 -0.04
C PRO A 245 -33.88 -5.28 -0.67
N GLN A 246 -34.56 -4.82 -1.72
CA GLN A 246 -34.22 -3.60 -2.46
C GLN A 246 -34.56 -2.30 -1.70
N ARG A 247 -34.59 -2.35 -0.37
CA ARG A 247 -34.78 -1.22 0.54
C ARG A 247 -33.46 -0.92 1.26
N ASN A 248 -33.34 0.28 1.84
CA ASN A 248 -32.19 0.69 2.67
C ASN A 248 -30.83 0.41 2.03
N HIS A 249 -30.58 0.96 0.83
CA HIS A 249 -29.39 0.65 0.03
C HIS A 249 -28.06 0.86 0.77
N LYS A 250 -27.96 1.89 1.63
CA LYS A 250 -26.76 2.18 2.42
C LYS A 250 -26.47 1.11 3.48
N LEU A 251 -27.50 0.53 4.12
CA LEU A 251 -27.30 -0.57 5.07
C LEU A 251 -26.82 -1.84 4.37
N VAL A 252 -27.38 -2.15 3.20
CA VAL A 252 -26.89 -3.28 2.41
C VAL A 252 -25.47 -3.04 1.89
N ALA A 253 -25.14 -1.81 1.48
CA ALA A 253 -23.76 -1.46 1.12
C ALA A 253 -22.78 -1.58 2.30
N LEU A 254 -23.22 -1.22 3.52
CA LEU A 254 -22.45 -1.39 4.74
C LEU A 254 -22.25 -2.86 5.10
N PHE A 255 -23.31 -3.69 4.98
CA PHE A 255 -23.18 -5.12 5.19
C PHE A 255 -22.24 -5.74 4.14
N ALA A 256 -22.42 -5.40 2.87
CA ALA A 256 -21.61 -5.92 1.78
C ALA A 256 -20.12 -5.55 1.94
N SER A 257 -19.79 -4.43 2.60
CA SER A 257 -18.40 -4.05 2.88
C SER A 257 -17.73 -4.85 4.01
N THR A 258 -18.48 -5.65 4.78
CA THR A 258 -17.93 -6.61 5.75
C THR A 258 -17.40 -7.88 5.08
N ILE A 259 -17.96 -8.28 3.95
CA ILE A 259 -17.67 -9.56 3.29
C ILE A 259 -16.19 -9.68 2.88
N PRO A 260 -15.53 -8.64 2.33
CA PRO A 260 -14.10 -8.71 2.04
C PRO A 260 -13.24 -9.02 3.27
N TYR A 261 -13.66 -8.61 4.47
CA TYR A 261 -12.95 -8.94 5.71
C TYR A 261 -13.03 -10.43 6.01
N ALA A 262 -14.21 -11.05 5.88
CA ALA A 262 -14.36 -12.49 6.02
C ALA A 262 -13.56 -13.25 4.94
N ALA A 263 -13.51 -12.73 3.71
CA ALA A 263 -12.72 -13.33 2.63
C ALA A 263 -11.22 -13.34 2.93
N LEU A 264 -10.69 -12.38 3.69
CA LEU A 264 -9.25 -12.32 4.04
C LEU A 264 -8.75 -13.56 4.77
N TYR A 265 -9.62 -14.33 5.42
CA TYR A 265 -9.26 -15.60 6.08
C TYR A 265 -8.92 -16.72 5.10
N ILE A 266 -9.25 -16.58 3.81
CA ILE A 266 -8.86 -17.49 2.74
C ILE A 266 -7.37 -17.32 2.40
N GLU A 267 -6.85 -16.10 2.53
CA GLU A 267 -5.46 -15.78 2.19
C GLU A 267 -4.48 -16.27 3.26
N PRO A 268 -3.25 -16.70 2.86
CA PRO A 268 -2.19 -16.98 3.81
C PRO A 268 -1.86 -15.77 4.68
N GLU A 269 -1.48 -16.01 5.93
CA GLU A 269 -1.22 -14.97 6.94
C GLU A 269 -0.29 -13.85 6.45
N LYS A 270 0.83 -14.21 5.80
CA LYS A 270 1.79 -13.23 5.25
C LYS A 270 1.18 -12.29 4.21
N ARG A 271 0.20 -12.78 3.44
CA ARG A 271 -0.46 -11.99 2.40
C ARG A 271 -1.64 -11.21 2.97
N ARG A 272 -2.38 -11.80 3.91
CA ARG A 272 -3.42 -11.14 4.70
C ARG A 272 -2.90 -9.86 5.36
N THR A 273 -1.72 -9.90 5.99
CA THR A 273 -1.11 -8.71 6.61
C THR A 273 -0.78 -7.63 5.58
N SER A 274 -0.27 -7.99 4.40
CA SER A 274 -0.01 -7.04 3.31
C SER A 274 -1.30 -6.41 2.77
N LEU A 275 -2.38 -7.18 2.66
CA LEU A 275 -3.69 -6.70 2.22
C LEU A 275 -4.32 -5.76 3.25
N LEU A 276 -4.25 -6.12 4.55
CA LEU A 276 -4.72 -5.26 5.64
C LEU A 276 -3.96 -3.92 5.70
N ARG A 277 -2.65 -3.92 5.45
CA ARG A 277 -1.89 -2.65 5.33
C ARG A 277 -2.41 -1.78 4.19
N ALA A 278 -2.71 -2.37 3.04
CA ALA A 278 -3.26 -1.64 1.89
C ALA A 278 -4.66 -1.09 2.19
N LEU A 279 -5.53 -1.91 2.80
CA LEU A 279 -6.87 -1.50 3.23
C LEU A 279 -6.81 -0.38 4.27
N ALA A 280 -5.90 -0.46 5.24
CA ALA A 280 -5.67 0.59 6.22
C ALA A 280 -5.20 1.91 5.57
N CYS A 281 -4.34 1.82 4.55
CA CYS A 281 -3.94 3.00 3.77
C CYS A 281 -5.14 3.62 3.04
N TRP A 282 -5.98 2.80 2.40
CA TRP A 282 -7.18 3.28 1.71
C TRP A 282 -8.22 3.86 2.69
N SER A 283 -8.42 3.25 3.85
CA SER A 283 -9.33 3.76 4.88
C SER A 283 -8.85 5.08 5.47
N LEU A 284 -7.53 5.22 5.67
CA LEU A 284 -6.94 6.46 6.16
C LEU A 284 -6.98 7.57 5.09
N LEU A 285 -6.76 7.21 3.82
CA LEU A 285 -6.90 8.12 2.68
C LEU A 285 -8.30 8.72 2.60
N THR A 286 -9.34 7.87 2.66
CA THR A 286 -10.73 8.35 2.64
C THR A 286 -11.08 9.17 3.87
N PHE A 287 -10.47 8.87 5.02
CA PHE A 287 -10.59 9.68 6.23
C PHE A 287 -9.95 11.07 6.09
N MET A 288 -8.76 11.16 5.51
CA MET A 288 -8.13 12.45 5.22
C MET A 288 -8.94 13.29 4.24
N SER A 289 -9.53 12.67 3.20
CA SER A 289 -10.43 13.36 2.26
C SER A 289 -11.67 13.89 2.96
N GLN A 290 -12.30 13.08 3.82
CA GLN A 290 -13.45 13.48 4.62
C GLN A 290 -13.14 14.68 5.54
N ILE A 291 -11.97 14.71 6.19
CA ILE A 291 -11.54 15.84 7.02
C ILE A 291 -11.37 17.11 6.18
N GLN A 292 -10.77 17.02 4.99
CA GLN A 292 -10.56 18.17 4.11
C GLN A 292 -11.88 18.79 3.63
N GLU A 293 -12.93 17.98 3.46
CA GLU A 293 -14.27 18.43 3.09
C GLU A 293 -15.03 19.05 4.27
N TRP A 294 -14.62 18.77 5.51
CA TRP A 294 -15.29 19.26 6.69
C TRP A 294 -15.15 20.80 6.82
N LYS A 295 -16.29 21.50 6.77
CA LYS A 295 -16.35 22.98 6.80
C LYS A 295 -15.67 23.61 8.03
N VAL A 296 -15.57 22.88 9.14
CA VAL A 296 -14.90 23.33 10.37
C VAL A 296 -13.39 23.38 10.17
N TRP A 297 -12.80 22.37 9.54
CA TRP A 297 -11.37 22.36 9.22
C TRP A 297 -10.98 23.55 8.33
N LYS A 298 -11.82 23.87 7.33
CA LYS A 298 -11.62 25.03 6.45
C LYS A 298 -11.71 26.38 7.19
N ARG A 299 -12.41 26.45 8.32
CA ARG A 299 -12.55 27.66 9.14
C ARG A 299 -11.46 27.81 10.20
N VAL A 300 -10.96 26.69 10.74
CA VAL A 300 -10.03 26.68 11.88
C VAL A 300 -8.56 26.62 11.43
N SER A 301 -8.27 25.98 10.29
CA SER A 301 -6.88 25.80 9.84
C SER A 301 -6.43 26.98 8.98
N HIS A 302 -5.65 27.89 9.57
CA HIS A 302 -4.93 28.93 8.82
C HIS A 302 -3.74 28.36 8.02
N LEU A 303 -3.24 27.17 8.38
CA LEU A 303 -2.17 26.52 7.64
C LEU A 303 -2.72 25.81 6.40
N PRO A 304 -2.06 25.95 5.24
CA PRO A 304 -2.35 25.14 4.06
C PRO A 304 -2.11 23.66 4.35
N TRP A 305 -3.10 22.82 4.03
CA TRP A 305 -3.02 21.35 4.19
C TRP A 305 -1.74 20.75 3.60
N THR A 306 -1.21 21.34 2.53
CA THR A 306 0.03 20.89 1.90
C THR A 306 1.23 20.96 2.82
N TRP A 307 1.32 21.97 3.69
CA TRP A 307 2.42 22.11 4.64
C TRP A 307 2.29 21.11 5.78
N ILE A 308 1.10 21.00 6.38
CA ILE A 308 0.80 19.99 7.41
C ILE A 308 1.12 18.59 6.88
N ALA A 309 0.64 18.26 5.68
CA ALA A 309 0.87 16.98 5.06
C ALA A 309 2.37 16.73 4.76
N THR A 310 3.12 17.78 4.37
CA THR A 310 4.56 17.67 4.12
C THR A 310 5.34 17.43 5.42
N THR A 311 5.03 18.20 6.48
CA THR A 311 5.71 18.05 7.78
C THR A 311 5.37 16.72 8.42
N THR A 312 4.11 16.30 8.39
CA THR A 312 3.69 14.97 8.86
C THR A 312 4.38 13.86 8.09
N TYR A 313 4.46 13.95 6.76
CA TYR A 313 5.17 12.95 5.96
C TYR A 313 6.66 12.90 6.30
N ALA A 314 7.30 14.07 6.45
CA ALA A 314 8.72 14.15 6.80
C ALA A 314 9.01 13.58 8.19
N ALA A 315 8.14 13.85 9.17
CA ALA A 315 8.22 13.26 10.50
C ALA A 315 8.04 11.73 10.45
N CYS A 316 7.10 11.24 9.64
CA CYS A 316 6.92 9.81 9.45
C CYS A 316 8.17 9.15 8.87
N MET A 317 8.75 9.73 7.83
CA MET A 317 9.96 9.20 7.21
C MET A 317 11.17 9.25 8.13
N ALA A 318 11.31 10.31 8.94
CA ALA A 318 12.35 10.39 9.95
C ALA A 318 12.24 9.27 10.99
N ARG A 319 11.01 8.96 11.44
CA ARG A 319 10.76 7.88 12.39
C ARG A 319 10.97 6.50 11.78
N ILE A 320 10.48 6.28 10.56
CA ILE A 320 10.66 5.00 9.85
C ILE A 320 12.14 4.70 9.62
N LEU A 321 12.92 5.72 9.21
CA LEU A 321 14.35 5.59 8.92
C LEU A 321 15.25 5.65 10.15
N GLU A 322 14.69 5.90 11.34
CA GLU A 322 15.42 5.79 12.61
C GLU A 322 15.78 4.34 12.96
N ARG A 323 14.94 3.38 12.54
CA ARG A 323 15.13 1.93 12.74
C ARG A 323 15.22 1.17 11.42
N PRO A 324 16.25 1.43 10.58
CA PRO A 324 16.35 0.87 9.24
C PRO A 324 16.52 -0.66 9.22
N GLU A 325 16.89 -1.28 10.34
CA GLU A 325 16.98 -2.73 10.54
C GLU A 325 15.61 -3.44 10.52
N THR A 326 14.53 -2.71 10.80
CA THR A 326 13.16 -3.23 10.72
C THR A 326 12.62 -3.24 9.28
N GLN A 327 13.31 -2.55 8.38
CA GLN A 327 12.90 -2.35 6.99
C GLN A 327 13.50 -3.41 6.08
N ASN A 328 12.96 -3.52 4.86
CA ASN A 328 13.46 -4.48 3.87
C ASN A 328 14.95 -4.24 3.58
N GLN A 329 15.79 -5.24 3.84
CA GLN A 329 17.24 -5.16 3.70
C GLN A 329 17.70 -4.73 2.31
N LEU A 330 16.98 -5.10 1.25
CA LEU A 330 17.30 -4.66 -0.12
C LEU A 330 17.10 -3.15 -0.28
N MET A 331 15.98 -2.63 0.22
CA MET A 331 15.66 -1.20 0.18
C MET A 331 16.66 -0.40 1.03
N THR A 332 16.97 -0.89 2.23
CA THR A 332 17.94 -0.26 3.12
C THR A 332 19.34 -0.26 2.51
N ARG A 333 19.78 -1.38 1.90
CA ARG A 333 21.07 -1.44 1.20
C ARG A 333 21.13 -0.49 0.01
N TYR A 334 20.03 -0.36 -0.73
CA TYR A 334 19.93 0.56 -1.85
C TYR A 334 20.06 2.02 -1.40
N LEU A 335 19.31 2.41 -0.37
CA LEU A 335 19.24 3.77 0.12
C LEU A 335 20.52 4.22 0.84
N TYR A 336 21.09 3.34 1.68
CA TYR A 336 22.28 3.64 2.49
C TYR A 336 23.60 3.21 1.84
N GLY A 337 23.56 2.47 0.73
CA GLY A 337 24.75 1.92 0.05
C GLY A 337 25.45 0.77 0.78
N ARG A 338 25.01 0.43 2.00
CA ARG A 338 25.63 -0.59 2.86
C ARG A 338 24.58 -1.49 3.49
N ARG A 339 24.96 -2.71 3.85
CA ARG A 339 24.11 -3.57 4.69
C ARG A 339 24.03 -2.98 6.08
N ILE A 340 22.82 -2.77 6.57
CA ILE A 340 22.58 -2.43 7.97
C ILE A 340 22.21 -3.74 8.68
N MET A 341 23.11 -4.22 9.53
CA MET A 341 22.85 -5.38 10.36
C MET A 341 21.96 -4.98 11.55
N ARG A 342 21.04 -5.86 11.93
CA ARG A 342 20.33 -5.74 13.20
C ARG A 342 21.40 -5.86 14.29
N GLN A 343 21.62 -4.80 15.06
CA GLN A 343 22.33 -4.97 16.33
C GLN A 343 21.41 -5.84 17.19
N GLU A 344 21.79 -7.11 17.39
CA GLU A 344 21.23 -7.85 18.51
C GLU A 344 21.52 -7.01 19.75
N LYS A 345 20.46 -6.57 20.44
CA LYS A 345 20.62 -6.19 21.84
C LYS A 345 21.23 -7.42 22.50
N VAL A 346 22.53 -7.34 22.82
CA VAL A 346 23.13 -8.18 23.84
C VAL A 346 22.30 -7.92 25.08
N THR A 347 21.28 -8.75 25.26
CA THR A 347 20.54 -8.80 26.49
C THR A 347 21.57 -9.33 27.47
N THR A 348 21.90 -8.49 28.45
CA THR A 348 22.59 -8.80 29.68
C THR A 348 21.78 -9.84 30.47
N SER A 349 21.61 -11.03 29.89
CA SER A 349 21.00 -12.22 30.48
C SER A 349 22.06 -13.29 30.74
N THR A 350 23.25 -13.17 30.16
CA THR A 350 24.37 -14.09 30.40
C THR A 350 25.14 -13.78 31.69
N ARG A 351 24.98 -12.60 32.30
CA ARG A 351 25.68 -12.27 33.55
C ARG A 351 25.00 -12.84 34.81
N THR A 352 23.71 -13.17 34.75
CA THR A 352 22.99 -13.84 35.85
C THR A 352 23.18 -15.36 35.86
N ASP A 353 23.39 -15.97 34.69
CA ASP A 353 23.63 -17.43 34.61
C ASP A 353 25.09 -17.80 34.94
N GLU A 354 26.05 -16.91 34.68
CA GLU A 354 27.44 -17.11 35.13
C GLU A 354 27.64 -16.87 36.63
N MET A 355 26.85 -16.01 37.27
CA MET A 355 26.90 -15.86 38.74
C MET A 355 26.22 -17.01 39.48
N LYS A 356 25.23 -17.69 38.88
CA LYS A 356 24.62 -18.89 39.48
C LYS A 356 25.52 -20.13 39.40
N LYS A 357 26.36 -20.23 38.37
CA LYS A 357 27.34 -21.32 38.21
C LYS A 357 28.61 -21.16 39.05
N LEU A 358 28.78 -20.03 39.74
CA LEU A 358 29.86 -19.79 40.70
C LEU A 358 29.38 -19.85 42.15
N SER A 359 28.10 -20.16 42.38
CA SER A 359 27.47 -20.29 43.70
C SER A 359 26.86 -21.68 43.96
N GLU A 360 27.09 -22.63 43.06
CA GLU A 360 26.91 -24.09 43.26
C GLU A 360 28.30 -24.73 43.14
#